data_AF-A0A0F9FFD9-F1
#
_entry.id   AF-A0A0F9FFD9-F1
#
_cell.length_a   1.000
_cell.length_b   1.000
_cell.length_c   1.000
_cell.angle_alpha   90.00
_cell.angle_beta   90.00
_cell.angle_gamma   90.00
#
_symmetry.space_group_name_H-M   'P 1'
#
loop_
_entity.id
_entity.type
_entity.pdbx_description
1 polymer ?
#
loop_
_entity_poly.entity_id
_entity_poly.type
_entity_poly.pdbx_seq_one_letter_code
_entity_poly.pdbx_strand_id
1 'polypeptide(L)'
;MDLNKLELAWAAGFFDGEGNATGPGPRESRGNRAVLGVSLTQIDDEVLHRFRAAVGGLGHVRGPKGPYGEGRKPVYTWRTHRFEHAQAIIAMLWPFLSSIKRKQCAGALLGAVANYRRQSRYQEYCKKGHKLADTRIVRNRGRTTARGGDTQCGVCYRKYQREWQEAYRAEAKLGATPW
;
A
#
# COMPACT_ATOMS: atom_id res chain seq x y z
N MET A 1 12.47 -7.09 -28.39
CA MET A 1 11.01 -7.16 -28.12
C MET A 1 10.46 -5.83 -28.57
N ASP A 2 9.93 -5.77 -29.78
CA ASP A 2 9.38 -4.52 -30.32
C ASP A 2 8.00 -4.28 -29.71
N LEU A 3 7.89 -3.20 -28.93
CA LEU A 3 6.62 -2.72 -28.42
C LEU A 3 5.82 -2.13 -29.59
N ASN A 4 4.72 -2.80 -29.95
CA ASN A 4 3.84 -2.33 -31.02
C ASN A 4 3.03 -1.12 -30.53
N LYS A 5 3.22 0.04 -31.18
CA LYS A 5 2.51 1.29 -30.87
C LYS A 5 0.99 1.16 -30.94
N LEU A 6 0.46 0.39 -31.88
CA LEU A 6 -0.98 0.18 -32.02
C LEU A 6 -1.54 -0.63 -30.86
N GLU A 7 -0.83 -1.67 -30.42
CA GLU A 7 -1.21 -2.46 -29.24
C GLU A 7 -1.14 -1.62 -27.96
N LEU A 8 -0.14 -0.74 -27.82
CA LEU A 8 -0.07 0.20 -26.70
C LEU A 8 -1.19 1.24 -26.71
N ALA A 9 -1.55 1.77 -27.88
CA ALA A 9 -2.67 2.70 -28.02
C ALA A 9 -4.01 2.03 -27.67
N TRP A 10 -4.23 0.80 -28.15
CA TRP A 10 -5.39 -0.02 -27.78
C TRP A 10 -5.42 -0.29 -26.26
N ALA A 11 -4.30 -0.74 -25.69
CA ALA A 11 -4.19 -1.04 -24.27
C ALA A 11 -4.44 0.20 -23.40
N ALA A 12 -3.99 1.37 -23.85
CA ALA A 12 -4.24 2.63 -23.16
C ALA A 12 -5.71 3.01 -23.17
N GLY A 13 -6.41 2.89 -24.31
CA GLY A 13 -7.85 3.13 -24.40
C GLY A 13 -8.66 2.16 -23.52
N PHE A 14 -8.29 0.88 -23.53
CA PHE A 14 -8.90 -0.13 -22.66
C PHE A 14 -8.68 0.19 -21.17
N PHE A 15 -7.45 0.57 -20.80
CA PHE A 15 -7.13 1.00 -19.43
C PHE A 15 -7.82 2.31 -19.03
N ASP A 16 -8.08 3.20 -19.97
CA ASP A 16 -8.80 4.45 -19.69
C ASP A 16 -10.24 4.18 -19.23
N GLY A 17 -10.94 3.30 -19.97
CA GLY A 17 -12.33 2.94 -19.70
C GLY A 17 -12.52 2.02 -18.49
N GLU A 18 -11.71 0.96 -18.40
CA GLU A 18 -11.92 -0.14 -17.43
C GLU A 18 -10.86 -0.19 -16.33
N GLY A 19 -9.74 0.50 -16.53
CA GLY A 19 -8.56 0.38 -15.69
C GLY A 19 -8.64 1.23 -14.43
N ASN A 20 -7.97 0.76 -13.39
CA ASN A 20 -7.83 1.45 -12.12
C ASN A 20 -6.35 1.64 -11.77
N ALA A 21 -6.01 2.83 -11.28
CA ALA A 21 -4.72 3.15 -10.70
C ALA A 21 -4.93 3.53 -9.23
N THR A 22 -4.32 2.78 -8.34
CA THR A 22 -4.43 2.92 -6.88
C THR A 22 -3.07 3.23 -6.29
N GLY A 23 -3.06 4.08 -5.27
CA GLY A 23 -1.89 4.38 -4.47
C GLY A 23 -2.32 4.71 -3.04
N PRO A 24 -1.36 4.87 -2.11
CA PRO A 24 -1.67 5.28 -0.75
C PRO A 24 -2.52 6.55 -0.73
N GLY A 25 -3.75 6.44 -0.23
CA GLY A 25 -4.52 7.61 0.14
C GLY A 25 -3.89 8.34 1.34
N PRO A 26 -4.20 9.64 1.54
CA PRO A 26 -3.67 10.40 2.68
C PRO A 26 -3.99 9.74 4.05
N ARG A 27 -5.14 9.06 4.15
CA ARG A 27 -5.67 8.46 5.39
C ARG A 27 -5.32 6.98 5.60
N GLU A 28 -5.03 6.23 4.54
CA GLU A 28 -4.79 4.77 4.61
C GLU A 28 -3.37 4.38 5.05
N SER A 29 -2.52 5.36 5.30
CA SER A 29 -1.14 5.17 5.78
C SER A 29 -1.00 4.59 7.19
N ARG A 30 -2.10 4.26 7.87
CA ARG A 30 -2.10 3.63 9.20
C ARG A 30 -2.08 2.11 9.09
N GLY A 31 -0.93 1.56 8.72
CA GLY A 31 -0.60 0.16 9.00
C GLY A 31 -0.50 -0.77 7.79
N ASN A 32 -1.02 -0.40 6.62
CA ASN A 32 -0.85 -1.21 5.42
C ASN A 32 0.14 -0.56 4.45
N ARG A 33 1.03 -1.39 3.85
CA ARG A 33 1.92 -0.99 2.75
C ARG A 33 1.04 -0.71 1.52
N ALA A 34 0.37 0.43 1.49
CA ALA A 34 -0.34 0.86 0.31
C ALA A 34 0.71 1.11 -0.78
N VAL A 35 0.79 0.16 -1.71
CA VAL A 35 1.72 0.13 -2.83
C VAL A 35 0.99 0.61 -4.08
N LEU A 36 1.72 1.24 -5.00
CA LEU A 36 1.20 1.56 -6.31
C LEU A 36 0.63 0.29 -6.96
N GLY A 37 -0.65 0.32 -7.31
CA GLY A 37 -1.37 -0.79 -7.92
C GLY A 37 -2.07 -0.35 -9.20
N VAL A 38 -1.91 -1.11 -10.27
CA VAL A 38 -2.73 -0.96 -11.48
C VAL A 38 -3.47 -2.26 -11.74
N SER A 39 -4.73 -2.15 -12.16
CA SER A 39 -5.59 -3.31 -12.37
C SER A 39 -6.66 -3.09 -13.43
N LEU A 40 -7.11 -4.19 -14.02
CA LEU A 40 -8.24 -4.32 -14.92
C LEU A 40 -9.07 -5.54 -14.50
N THR A 41 -10.39 -5.43 -14.55
CA THR A 41 -11.31 -6.52 -14.20
C THR A 41 -12.23 -6.79 -15.38
N GLN A 42 -12.43 -8.05 -15.73
CA GLN A 42 -13.32 -8.48 -16.81
C GLN A 42 -13.99 -9.81 -16.48
N ILE A 43 -15.09 -10.11 -17.16
CA ILE A 43 -15.76 -11.42 -17.08
C ILE A 43 -15.01 -12.46 -17.92
N ASP A 44 -14.45 -12.05 -19.04
CA ASP A 44 -13.62 -12.86 -19.95
C ASP A 44 -12.15 -12.48 -19.79
N ASP A 45 -11.24 -13.47 -19.80
CA ASP A 45 -9.81 -13.25 -19.59
C ASP A 45 -9.01 -13.00 -20.87
N GLU A 46 -9.54 -13.26 -22.07
CA GLU A 46 -8.85 -13.10 -23.34
C GLU A 46 -8.30 -11.67 -23.51
N VAL A 47 -9.16 -10.67 -23.25
CA VAL A 47 -8.80 -9.25 -23.32
C VAL A 47 -7.76 -8.85 -22.26
N LEU A 48 -7.74 -9.54 -21.11
CA LEU A 48 -6.74 -9.33 -20.07
C LEU A 48 -5.38 -9.91 -20.48
N HIS A 49 -5.39 -11.06 -21.16
CA HIS A 49 -4.18 -11.67 -21.72
C HIS A 49 -3.62 -10.83 -22.88
N ARG A 50 -4.47 -10.27 -23.75
CA ARG A 50 -4.06 -9.31 -24.78
C ARG A 50 -3.46 -8.05 -24.17
N PHE A 51 -4.12 -7.47 -23.16
CA PHE A 51 -3.58 -6.32 -22.43
C PHE A 51 -2.20 -6.63 -21.85
N ARG A 52 -2.06 -7.78 -21.18
CA ARG A 52 -0.77 -8.22 -20.63
C ARG A 52 0.31 -8.33 -21.71
N ALA A 53 0.00 -8.89 -22.88
CA ALA A 53 0.94 -8.99 -23.98
C ALA A 53 1.36 -7.62 -24.51
N ALA A 54 0.40 -6.69 -24.69
CA ALA A 54 0.65 -5.33 -25.15
C ALA A 54 1.60 -4.54 -24.22
N VAL A 55 1.51 -4.76 -22.90
CA VAL A 55 2.39 -4.12 -21.90
C VAL A 55 3.65 -4.94 -21.60
N GLY A 56 4.13 -5.73 -22.55
CA GLY A 56 5.40 -6.47 -22.44
C GLY A 56 5.37 -7.65 -21.46
N GLY A 57 4.19 -8.24 -21.23
CA GLY A 57 4.03 -9.37 -20.32
C GLY A 57 4.00 -9.01 -18.84
N LEU A 58 3.99 -7.71 -18.50
CA LEU A 58 4.01 -7.23 -17.13
C LEU A 58 2.67 -7.46 -16.40
N GLY A 59 2.77 -7.70 -15.09
CA GLY A 59 1.62 -8.03 -14.25
C GLY A 59 1.15 -9.48 -14.45
N HIS A 60 0.04 -9.82 -13.82
CA HIS A 60 -0.52 -11.17 -13.88
C HIS A 60 -2.04 -11.14 -13.93
N VAL A 61 -2.61 -12.05 -14.71
CA VAL A 61 -4.03 -12.37 -14.71
C VAL A 61 -4.30 -13.35 -13.56
N ARG A 62 -5.40 -13.16 -12.83
CA ARG A 62 -5.90 -14.04 -11.78
C ARG A 62 -7.39 -14.25 -11.97
N GLY A 63 -7.86 -15.39 -11.49
CA GLY A 63 -9.29 -15.69 -11.40
C GLY A 63 -9.66 -16.93 -12.20
N PRO A 64 -10.97 -17.12 -12.45
CA PRO A 64 -12.02 -16.21 -12.04
C PRO A 64 -12.22 -16.25 -10.50
N LYS A 65 -12.70 -15.16 -9.90
CA LYS A 65 -13.02 -15.07 -8.47
C LYS A 65 -14.49 -14.71 -8.27
N GLY A 66 -15.09 -15.25 -7.20
CA GLY A 66 -16.52 -15.11 -6.91
C GLY A 66 -17.33 -16.31 -7.40
N PRO A 67 -18.65 -16.16 -7.58
CA PRO A 67 -19.41 -14.92 -7.44
C PRO A 67 -19.52 -14.47 -5.97
N TYR A 68 -19.54 -13.15 -5.74
CA TYR A 68 -19.70 -12.55 -4.41
C TYR A 68 -21.10 -11.94 -4.29
N GLY A 69 -22.11 -12.80 -4.25
CA GLY A 69 -23.53 -12.42 -4.17
C GLY A 69 -24.36 -12.97 -5.33
N GLU A 70 -25.68 -12.98 -5.12
CA GLU A 70 -26.66 -13.48 -6.09
C GLU A 70 -26.70 -12.62 -7.37
N GLY A 71 -26.85 -13.27 -8.53
CA GLY A 71 -26.89 -12.60 -9.83
C GLY A 71 -25.55 -12.06 -10.35
N ARG A 72 -24.43 -12.28 -9.65
CA ARG A 72 -23.09 -11.85 -10.10
C ARG A 72 -22.36 -12.97 -10.83
N LYS A 73 -21.55 -12.60 -11.82
CA LYS A 73 -20.64 -13.53 -12.50
C LYS A 73 -19.27 -13.53 -11.82
N PRO A 74 -18.56 -14.68 -11.79
CA PRO A 74 -17.13 -14.70 -11.48
C PRO A 74 -16.36 -13.76 -12.43
N VAL A 75 -15.32 -13.12 -11.91
CA VAL A 75 -14.51 -12.17 -12.70
C VAL A 75 -13.02 -12.50 -12.65
N TYR A 76 -12.35 -12.26 -13.76
CA TYR A 76 -10.91 -12.26 -13.85
C TYR A 76 -10.37 -10.86 -13.57
N THR A 77 -9.13 -10.81 -13.11
CA THR A 77 -8.44 -9.55 -12.82
C THR A 77 -7.00 -9.64 -13.31
N TRP A 78 -6.62 -8.74 -14.20
CA TRP A 78 -5.21 -8.44 -14.42
C TRP A 78 -4.77 -7.39 -13.40
N ARG A 79 -3.61 -7.58 -12.77
CA ARG A 79 -3.06 -6.58 -11.85
C ARG A 79 -1.55 -6.68 -11.68
N THR A 80 -0.96 -5.57 -11.22
CA THR A 80 0.34 -5.56 -10.56
C THR A 80 0.35 -4.61 -9.37
N HIS A 81 1.08 -5.00 -8.33
CA HIS A 81 1.37 -4.19 -7.14
C HIS A 81 2.88 -3.94 -6.97
N ARG A 82 3.70 -4.38 -7.95
CA ARG A 82 5.14 -4.07 -7.98
C ARG A 82 5.31 -2.66 -8.51
N PHE A 83 6.03 -1.82 -7.76
CA PHE A 83 6.19 -0.41 -8.08
C PHE A 83 6.79 -0.21 -9.48
N GLU A 84 7.86 -0.96 -9.78
CA GLU A 84 8.60 -0.89 -11.04
C GLU A 84 7.73 -1.27 -12.22
N HIS A 85 6.93 -2.34 -12.07
CA HIS A 85 6.01 -2.78 -13.12
C HIS A 85 4.90 -1.76 -13.34
N ALA A 86 4.28 -1.28 -12.26
CA ALA A 86 3.20 -0.30 -12.37
C ALA A 86 3.69 1.02 -12.99
N GLN A 87 4.87 1.50 -12.59
CA GLN A 87 5.50 2.68 -13.17
C GLN A 87 5.81 2.48 -14.66
N ALA A 88 6.41 1.34 -15.04
CA ALA A 88 6.73 1.05 -16.43
C ALA A 88 5.47 1.00 -17.31
N ILE A 89 4.40 0.36 -16.83
CA ILE A 89 3.12 0.28 -17.53
C ILE A 89 2.51 1.67 -17.71
N ILE A 90 2.44 2.48 -16.65
CA ILE A 90 1.93 3.84 -16.75
C ILE A 90 2.74 4.65 -17.77
N ALA A 91 4.07 4.52 -17.76
CA ALA A 91 4.94 5.23 -18.70
C ALA A 91 4.71 4.79 -20.16
N MET A 92 4.55 3.48 -20.42
CA MET A 92 4.27 2.95 -21.76
C MET A 92 2.92 3.43 -22.31
N LEU A 93 1.90 3.50 -21.46
CA LEU A 93 0.55 3.94 -21.86
C LEU A 93 0.43 5.46 -21.92
N TRP A 94 1.29 6.20 -21.22
CA TRP A 94 1.20 7.66 -21.01
C TRP A 94 0.88 8.47 -22.26
N PRO A 95 1.53 8.24 -23.43
CA PRO A 95 1.27 9.04 -24.63
C PRO A 95 -0.17 8.95 -25.13
N PHE A 96 -0.87 7.85 -24.82
CA PHE A 96 -2.19 7.51 -25.34
C PHE A 96 -3.32 7.66 -24.31
N LEU A 97 -3.00 7.80 -23.03
CA LEU A 97 -4.00 8.00 -21.97
C LEU A 97 -4.70 9.37 -22.07
N SER A 98 -5.99 9.41 -21.74
CA SER A 98 -6.72 10.66 -21.54
C SER A 98 -6.15 11.50 -20.40
N SER A 99 -6.50 12.78 -20.40
CA SER A 99 -6.14 13.70 -19.32
C SER A 99 -6.67 13.25 -17.95
N ILE A 100 -7.83 12.58 -17.90
CA ILE A 100 -8.45 12.10 -16.66
C ILE A 100 -7.62 10.96 -16.08
N LYS A 101 -7.31 9.93 -16.88
CA LYS A 101 -6.50 8.79 -16.40
C LYS A 101 -5.08 9.19 -16.07
N ARG A 102 -4.47 10.12 -16.84
CA ARG A 102 -3.16 10.71 -16.50
C ARG A 102 -3.15 11.34 -15.11
N LYS A 103 -4.18 12.11 -14.74
CA LYS A 103 -4.30 12.70 -13.39
C LYS A 103 -4.40 11.62 -12.31
N GLN A 104 -5.20 10.57 -12.53
CA GLN A 104 -5.34 9.45 -11.60
C GLN A 104 -4.00 8.71 -11.42
N CYS A 105 -3.32 8.36 -12.51
CA CYS A 105 -2.02 7.70 -12.49
C CYS A 105 -0.95 8.56 -11.80
N ALA A 106 -0.89 9.87 -12.11
CA ALA A 106 0.03 10.80 -11.47
C ALA A 106 -0.20 10.89 -9.96
N GLY A 107 -1.47 10.99 -9.52
CA GLY A 107 -1.82 10.99 -8.11
C GLY A 107 -1.38 9.71 -7.39
N ALA A 108 -1.64 8.54 -7.99
CA ALA A 108 -1.23 7.25 -7.43
C ALA A 108 0.31 7.12 -7.33
N LEU A 109 1.03 7.52 -8.38
CA LEU A 109 2.50 7.54 -8.42
C LEU A 109 3.10 8.45 -7.34
N LEU A 110 2.64 9.70 -7.27
CA LEU A 110 3.09 10.68 -6.28
C LEU A 110 2.81 10.20 -4.86
N GLY A 111 1.61 9.65 -4.62
CA GLY A 111 1.26 9.05 -3.35
C GLY A 111 2.22 7.93 -2.96
N ALA A 112 2.50 7.00 -3.87
CA ALA A 112 3.41 5.88 -3.63
C ALA A 112 4.84 6.34 -3.30
N VAL A 113 5.38 7.31 -4.05
CA VAL A 113 6.71 7.88 -3.79
C VAL A 113 6.75 8.57 -2.42
N ALA A 114 5.73 9.36 -2.07
CA ALA A 114 5.65 10.01 -0.77
C ALA A 114 5.57 8.99 0.38
N ASN A 115 4.83 7.90 0.20
CA ASN A 115 4.74 6.82 1.17
C ASN A 115 6.09 6.11 1.36
N TYR A 116 6.79 5.79 0.27
CA TYR A 116 8.12 5.18 0.32
C TYR A 116 9.12 6.05 1.08
N ARG A 117 9.18 7.36 0.77
CA ARG A 117 10.01 8.33 1.49
C ARG A 117 9.68 8.38 2.98
N ARG A 118 8.39 8.36 3.33
CA ARG A 118 7.93 8.33 4.71
C ARG A 118 8.34 7.04 5.44
N GLN A 119 8.25 5.89 4.79
CA GLN A 119 8.68 4.62 5.37
C GLN A 119 10.20 4.57 5.57
N SER A 120 10.98 5.04 4.61
CA SER A 120 12.44 5.18 4.72
C SER A 120 12.82 6.06 5.90
N ARG A 121 12.13 7.21 6.08
CA ARG A 121 12.33 8.06 7.25
C ARG A 121 12.05 7.32 8.56
N TYR A 122 11.10 6.38 8.57
CA TYR A 122 10.80 5.58 9.76
C TYR A 122 11.82 4.47 10.06
N GLN A 123 12.71 4.16 9.12
CA GLN A 123 13.86 3.27 9.37
C GLN A 123 15.03 4.02 10.02
N GLU A 124 15.15 5.32 9.74
CA GLU A 124 16.18 6.17 10.36
C GLU A 124 15.69 6.82 11.66
N TYR A 125 14.42 7.20 11.73
CA TYR A 125 13.81 7.88 12.87
C TYR A 125 12.52 7.16 13.32
N CYS A 126 12.22 7.13 14.61
CA CYS A 126 10.92 6.63 15.05
C CYS A 126 9.78 7.56 14.61
N LYS A 127 8.51 7.12 14.75
CA LYS A 127 7.32 7.94 14.43
C LYS A 127 7.27 9.28 15.18
N LYS A 128 7.95 9.40 16.33
CA LYS A 128 8.07 10.63 17.14
C LYS A 128 9.34 11.45 16.83
N GLY A 129 10.15 11.03 15.85
CA GLY A 129 11.33 11.77 15.40
C GLY A 129 12.66 11.43 16.08
N HIS A 130 12.73 10.41 16.94
CA HIS A 130 13.99 10.00 17.57
C HIS A 130 14.82 9.15 16.61
N LYS A 131 16.11 9.49 16.41
CA LYS A 131 17.01 8.74 15.53
C LYS A 131 17.23 7.32 16.07
N LEU A 132 16.89 6.31 15.27
CA LEU A 132 16.90 4.92 15.70
C LEU A 132 18.32 4.40 15.96
N ALA A 133 19.32 4.91 15.23
CA ALA A 133 20.73 4.61 15.46
C ALA A 133 21.21 4.98 16.89
N ASP A 134 20.65 6.05 17.46
CA ASP A 134 21.06 6.58 18.77
C ASP A 134 20.20 6.02 19.92
N THR A 135 19.25 5.13 19.61
CA THR A 135 18.32 4.59 20.60
C THR A 135 18.32 3.08 20.60
N ARG A 136 18.36 2.48 21.80
CA ARG A 136 18.10 1.05 21.95
C ARG A 136 16.73 0.71 21.38
N ILE A 137 16.69 -0.20 20.42
CA ILE A 137 15.43 -0.74 19.90
C ILE A 137 14.91 -1.81 20.88
N VAL A 138 13.73 -1.59 21.45
CA VAL A 138 13.12 -2.50 22.43
C VAL A 138 12.08 -3.36 21.73
N ARG A 139 12.35 -4.68 21.67
CA ARG A 139 11.38 -5.67 21.19
C ARG A 139 10.54 -6.15 22.36
N ASN A 140 9.27 -5.82 22.39
CA ASN A 140 8.38 -6.24 23.46
C ASN A 140 7.85 -7.66 23.17
N ARG A 141 8.58 -8.71 23.59
CA ARG A 141 8.26 -10.11 23.28
C ARG A 141 7.07 -10.71 24.06
N GLY A 142 6.31 -9.92 24.81
CA GLY A 142 5.33 -10.45 25.78
C GLY A 142 3.93 -9.83 25.76
N ARG A 143 3.59 -8.95 24.81
CA ARG A 143 2.22 -8.41 24.71
C ARG A 143 1.73 -8.47 23.28
N THR A 144 0.91 -9.46 22.97
CA THR A 144 -0.11 -9.37 21.93
C THR A 144 -1.19 -8.39 22.40
N THR A 145 -0.86 -7.09 22.41
CA THR A 145 -1.92 -6.09 22.29
C THR A 145 -2.56 -6.27 20.92
N ALA A 146 -3.86 -5.98 20.79
CA ALA A 146 -4.59 -6.00 19.51
C ALA A 146 -3.96 -5.12 18.40
N ARG A 147 -2.91 -4.36 18.72
CA ARG A 147 -1.96 -3.72 17.80
C ARG A 147 -0.68 -4.55 17.86
N GLY A 148 -0.46 -5.37 16.83
CA GLY A 148 0.58 -6.40 16.77
C GLY A 148 1.97 -5.95 17.25
N GLY A 149 2.76 -6.93 17.72
CA GLY A 149 4.06 -6.77 18.37
C GLY A 149 4.95 -5.66 17.81
N ASP A 150 4.89 -4.49 18.44
CA ASP A 150 5.58 -3.30 17.99
C ASP A 150 6.95 -3.17 18.66
N THR A 151 7.98 -3.28 17.82
CA THR A 151 9.33 -2.83 18.15
C THR A 151 9.30 -1.32 18.46
N GLN A 152 9.67 -0.90 19.67
CA GLN A 152 9.63 0.51 20.09
C GLN A 152 11.03 1.13 20.18
N CYS A 153 11.13 2.43 19.87
CA CYS A 153 12.34 3.20 20.10
C CYS A 153 12.62 3.33 21.61
N GLY A 154 13.88 3.27 22.04
CA GLY A 154 14.24 3.23 23.47
C GLY A 154 13.81 4.47 24.25
N VAL A 155 13.85 5.64 23.61
CA VAL A 155 13.35 6.90 24.19
C VAL A 155 11.83 6.83 24.39
N CYS A 156 11.11 6.33 23.38
CA CYS A 156 9.67 6.15 23.40
C CYS A 156 9.26 5.18 24.52
N TYR A 157 10.00 4.07 24.62
CA TYR A 157 9.78 3.03 25.62
C TYR A 157 10.03 3.55 27.03
N ARG A 158 11.13 4.27 27.28
CA ARG A 158 11.42 4.88 28.59
C ARG A 158 10.35 5.88 29.03
N LYS A 159 9.87 6.71 28.10
CA LYS A 159 8.75 7.63 28.38
C LYS A 159 7.49 6.87 28.78
N TYR A 160 7.11 5.86 28.00
CA TYR A 160 5.97 5.00 28.31
C TYR A 160 6.10 4.29 29.66
N GLN A 161 7.27 3.73 29.97
CA GLN A 161 7.54 3.08 31.26
C GLN A 161 7.37 4.04 32.44
N ARG A 162 7.86 5.29 32.30
CA ARG A 162 7.71 6.32 33.33
C ARG A 162 6.25 6.68 33.56
N GLU A 163 5.51 6.98 32.49
CA GLU A 163 4.08 7.30 32.55
C GLU A 163 3.28 6.13 33.18
N TRP A 164 3.62 4.89 32.81
CA TRP A 164 2.99 3.70 33.39
C TRP A 164 3.30 3.53 34.88
N GLN A 165 4.55 3.73 35.30
CA GLN A 165 4.94 3.67 36.72
C GLN A 165 4.27 4.76 37.56
N GLU A 166 4.14 5.98 37.02
CA GLU A 166 3.44 7.09 37.66
C GLU A 166 1.95 6.77 37.86
N ALA A 167 1.28 6.28 36.80
CA ALA A 167 -0.12 5.85 36.87
C ALA A 167 -0.31 4.69 37.87
N TYR A 168 0.54 3.66 37.80
CA TYR A 168 0.49 2.52 38.72
C TYR A 168 0.68 2.94 40.19
N ARG A 169 1.61 3.87 40.46
CA ARG A 169 1.81 4.42 41.82
C ARG A 169 0.63 5.26 42.28
N ALA A 170 -0.01 6.01 41.39
CA ALA A 170 -1.21 6.79 41.73
C ALA A 170 -2.39 5.87 42.06
N GLU A 171 -2.61 4.82 41.26
CA GLU A 171 -3.63 3.80 41.52
C GLU A 171 -3.36 3.03 42.82
N ALA A 172 -2.10 2.63 43.06
CA ALA A 172 -1.71 1.96 44.31
C ALA A 172 -1.92 2.86 45.54
N LYS A 173 -1.72 4.17 45.42
CA LYS A 173 -2.02 5.15 46.48
C LYS A 173 -3.53 5.35 46.71
N LEU A 174 -4.34 5.25 45.66
CA LEU A 174 -5.81 5.33 45.74
C LEU A 174 -6.44 4.03 46.30
N GLY A 175 -5.82 2.88 46.04
CA GLY A 175 -6.21 1.58 46.60
C GLY A 175 -5.70 1.32 48.02
N ALA A 176 -4.79 2.15 48.53
CA ALA A 176 -4.34 2.15 49.91
C ALA A 176 -5.24 3.06 50.77
N THR A 177 -6.51 2.68 50.95
CA THR A 177 -7.31 3.22 52.06
C THR A 177 -6.70 2.75 53.38
N PRO A 178 -6.29 3.66 54.29
CA PRO A 178 -5.95 3.27 55.65
C PRO A 178 -7.25 2.89 56.36
N TRP A 179 -7.27 1.71 56.96
CA TRP A 179 -8.26 1.36 57.98
C TRP A 179 -8.00 2.16 59.25
#